data_AF-A0AAN4Y762-F1
#
_entry.id   AF-A0AAN4Y762-F1
#
_cell.length_a   1.000
_cell.length_b   1.000
_cell.length_c   1.000
_cell.angle_alpha   90.00
_cell.angle_beta   90.00
_cell.angle_gamma   90.00
#
_symmetry.space_group_name_H-M   'P 1'
#
loop_
_entity.id
_entity.type
_entity.pdbx_description
1 polymer ?
#
loop_
_entity_poly.entity_id
_entity_poly.type
_entity_poly.pdbx_seq_one_letter_code
_entity_poly.pdbx_strand_id
1 'polypeptide(L)'
;MTMMLPREGLYIDPIVKILRKTILHPIFTLTCLYFVKSSACAQYDKPAQMIAGTSVLLWLNDWLSAKSRNNWVIDDSWDWKKELVVVTGGSGGIGGGVAQRLATMGARVVVLDIIPLSYEPGV
;
A
#
# COMPACT_ATOMS: atom_id res chain seq x y z
N MET A 1 -7.42 12.29 -19.81
CA MET A 1 -6.10 12.35 -19.13
C MET A 1 -6.30 13.13 -17.84
N THR A 2 -7.00 12.52 -16.88
CA THR A 2 -7.42 13.16 -15.63
C THR A 2 -6.38 12.93 -14.56
N MET A 3 -5.92 14.05 -14.01
CA MET A 3 -4.84 14.18 -13.05
C MET A 3 -5.18 13.40 -11.76
N MET A 4 -4.50 12.28 -11.53
CA MET A 4 -4.60 11.44 -10.32
C MET A 4 -3.96 12.13 -9.11
N LEU A 5 -4.53 13.24 -8.66
CA LEU A 5 -4.22 13.78 -7.35
C LEU A 5 -5.48 13.66 -6.49
N PRO A 6 -5.41 13.02 -5.31
CA PRO A 6 -6.49 13.06 -4.33
C PRO A 6 -6.92 14.51 -4.10
N ARG A 7 -8.20 14.71 -3.78
CA ARG A 7 -8.79 16.02 -3.43
C ARG A 7 -8.02 16.82 -2.36
N GLU A 8 -7.09 16.16 -1.68
CA GLU A 8 -6.32 16.69 -0.55
C GLU A 8 -4.83 16.94 -0.91
N GLY A 9 -4.40 16.68 -2.14
CA GLY A 9 -3.03 16.94 -2.64
C GLY A 9 -2.06 15.76 -2.47
N LEU A 10 -0.76 16.03 -2.72
CA LEU A 10 0.32 15.05 -2.54
C LEU A 10 0.74 14.99 -1.06
N TYR A 11 0.32 13.92 -0.39
CA TYR A 11 0.75 13.65 0.99
C TYR A 11 2.17 13.06 1.05
N ILE A 12 2.74 13.06 2.26
CA ILE A 12 4.03 12.39 2.51
C ILE A 12 3.89 10.85 2.49
N ASP A 13 2.68 10.32 2.72
CA ASP A 13 2.42 8.88 2.80
C ASP A 13 2.85 8.09 1.56
N PRO A 14 2.51 8.48 0.31
CA PRO A 14 2.97 7.78 -0.87
C PRO A 14 4.50 7.83 -1.02
N ILE A 15 5.12 8.96 -0.66
CA ILE A 15 6.58 9.15 -0.74
C ILE A 15 7.28 8.19 0.24
N VAL A 16 6.84 8.17 1.50
CA VAL A 16 7.38 7.27 2.52
C VAL A 16 7.14 5.81 2.16
N LYS A 17 5.96 5.49 1.62
CA LYS A 17 5.63 4.13 1.19
C LYS A 17 6.51 3.67 0.03
N ILE A 18 6.79 4.54 -0.94
CA ILE A 18 7.73 4.24 -2.03
C ILE A 18 9.12 4.02 -1.43
N LEU A 19 9.63 4.95 -0.64
CA LEU A 19 10.94 4.85 0.01
C LEU A 19 11.11 3.52 0.78
N ARG A 20 10.10 3.11 1.55
CA ARG A 20 10.08 1.84 2.29
C ARG A 20 10.12 0.62 1.38
N LYS A 21 9.40 0.65 0.26
CA LYS A 21 9.27 -0.50 -0.63
C LYS A 21 10.45 -0.65 -1.60
N THR A 22 11.20 0.42 -1.88
CA THR A 22 12.38 0.39 -2.75
C THR A 22 13.70 0.39 -1.96
N ILE A 23 14.07 1.52 -1.36
CA ILE A 23 15.43 1.74 -0.82
C ILE A 23 15.59 1.04 0.54
N LEU A 24 14.57 1.10 1.40
CA LEU A 24 14.59 0.44 2.70
C LEU A 24 14.02 -0.98 2.65
N HIS A 25 14.03 -1.61 1.48
CA HIS A 25 13.64 -3.01 1.37
C HIS A 25 14.74 -3.91 1.95
N PRO A 26 14.41 -4.95 2.75
CA PRO A 26 15.41 -5.81 3.38
C PRO A 26 16.33 -6.48 2.36
N ILE A 27 15.81 -6.94 1.22
CA ILE A 27 16.64 -7.57 0.17
C ILE A 27 17.69 -6.59 -0.38
N PHE A 28 17.29 -5.35 -0.65
CA PHE A 28 18.19 -4.34 -1.20
C PHE A 28 19.27 -3.95 -0.18
N THR A 29 18.87 -3.71 1.07
CA THR A 29 19.78 -3.32 2.14
C THR A 29 20.73 -4.43 2.59
N LEU A 30 20.28 -5.69 2.57
CA LEU A 30 21.15 -6.85 2.84
C LEU A 30 22.16 -7.09 1.72
N THR A 31 21.73 -6.95 0.46
CA THR A 31 22.66 -7.01 -0.69
C THR A 31 23.70 -5.91 -0.62
N CYS A 32 23.28 -4.68 -0.27
CA CYS A 32 24.17 -3.55 -0.05
C CYS A 32 25.17 -3.83 1.10
N LEU A 33 24.70 -4.38 2.22
CA LEU A 33 25.56 -4.75 3.35
C LEU A 33 26.61 -5.81 2.94
N TYR A 34 26.21 -6.84 2.19
CA TYR A 34 27.13 -7.85 1.68
C TYR A 34 28.22 -7.22 0.80
N PHE A 35 27.84 -6.29 -0.09
CA PHE A 35 28.77 -5.58 -0.95
C PHE A 35 29.76 -4.71 -0.14
N VAL A 36 29.28 -3.97 0.85
CA VAL A 36 30.13 -3.13 1.73
C VAL A 36 31.16 -3.97 2.48
N LYS A 37 30.78 -5.15 2.97
CA LYS A 37 31.70 -6.09 3.65
C LYS A 37 32.74 -6.70 2.73
N SER A 38 32.41 -6.87 1.45
CA SER A 38 33.26 -7.53 0.45
C SER A 38 34.19 -6.56 -0.31
N SER A 39 34.09 -5.26 -0.04
CA SER A 39 34.75 -4.18 -0.80
C SER A 39 35.70 -3.34 0.05
N ALA A 40 36.52 -2.50 -0.59
CA ALA A 40 37.38 -1.51 0.08
C ALA A 40 36.62 -0.47 0.93
N CYS A 41 35.28 -0.46 0.85
CA CYS A 41 34.38 0.41 1.61
C CYS A 41 34.04 -0.13 3.03
N ALA A 42 34.80 -1.09 3.56
CA ALA A 42 34.60 -1.68 4.89
C ALA A 42 34.50 -0.65 6.03
N GLN A 43 35.03 0.56 5.84
CA GLN A 43 34.87 1.69 6.77
C GLN A 43 33.40 2.03 7.08
N TYR A 44 32.46 1.70 6.18
CA TYR A 44 31.03 1.96 6.34
C TYR A 44 30.21 0.74 6.81
N ASP A 45 30.85 -0.31 7.34
CA ASP A 45 30.13 -1.52 7.79
C ASP A 45 29.11 -1.23 8.90
N LYS A 46 29.48 -0.47 9.94
CA LYS A 46 28.57 -0.11 11.05
C LYS A 46 27.29 0.63 10.59
N PRO A 47 27.36 1.74 9.83
CA PRO A 47 26.14 2.40 9.36
C PRO A 47 25.33 1.53 8.40
N ALA A 48 25.98 0.73 7.54
CA ALA A 48 25.29 -0.21 6.67
C ALA A 48 24.50 -1.27 7.46
N GLN A 49 25.08 -1.81 8.54
CA GLN A 49 24.41 -2.75 9.45
C GLN A 49 23.22 -2.11 10.15
N MET A 50 23.33 -0.87 10.62
CA MET A 50 22.22 -0.15 11.25
C MET A 50 21.05 0.07 10.28
N ILE A 51 21.34 0.47 9.03
CA ILE A 51 20.33 0.69 8.00
C ILE A 51 19.65 -0.64 7.63
N ALA A 52 20.43 -1.70 7.41
CA ALA A 52 19.89 -3.03 7.10
C ALA A 52 19.04 -3.56 8.25
N GLY A 53 19.51 -3.46 9.49
CA GLY A 53 18.76 -3.86 10.69
C GLY A 53 17.45 -3.08 10.83
N THR A 54 17.49 -1.76 10.68
CA THR A 54 16.28 -0.92 10.72
C THR A 54 15.30 -1.29 9.60
N SER A 55 15.80 -1.54 8.39
CA SER A 55 14.98 -1.91 7.23
C SER A 55 14.27 -3.25 7.44
N VAL A 56 14.95 -4.24 8.01
CA VAL A 56 14.36 -5.53 8.39
C VAL A 56 13.31 -5.35 9.48
N LEU A 57 13.58 -4.55 10.50
CA LEU A 57 12.62 -4.27 11.58
C LEU A 57 11.35 -3.59 11.06
N LEU A 58 11.49 -2.58 10.19
CA LEU A 58 10.36 -1.89 9.57
C LEU A 58 9.55 -2.83 8.68
N TRP A 59 10.22 -3.64 7.86
CA TRP A 59 9.55 -4.64 7.02
C TRP A 59 8.78 -5.67 7.86
N LEU A 60 9.38 -6.16 8.94
CA LEU A 60 8.74 -7.11 9.84
C LEU A 60 7.52 -6.49 10.54
N ASN A 61 7.64 -5.23 10.97
CA ASN A 61 6.51 -4.50 11.56
C ASN A 61 5.37 -4.32 10.55
N ASP A 62 5.67 -3.97 9.30
CA ASP A 62 4.66 -3.83 8.24
C ASP A 62 3.97 -5.18 7.95
N TRP A 63 4.74 -6.28 7.92
CA TRP A 63 4.23 -7.64 7.75
C TRP A 63 3.32 -8.09 8.91
N LEU A 64 3.78 -7.92 10.16
CA LEU A 64 3.01 -8.25 11.36
C LEU A 64 1.73 -7.41 11.44
N SER A 65 1.82 -6.12 11.11
CA SER A 65 0.66 -5.22 11.09
C SER A 65 -0.35 -5.67 10.02
N ALA A 66 0.12 -6.12 8.86
CA ALA A 66 -0.77 -6.66 7.82
C ALA A 66 -1.46 -7.95 8.27
N LYS A 67 -0.72 -8.88 8.89
CA LYS A 67 -1.29 -10.12 9.41
C LYS A 67 -2.28 -9.86 10.55
N SER A 68 -1.94 -8.96 11.47
CA SER A 68 -2.82 -8.55 12.58
C SER A 68 -4.13 -7.93 12.08
N ARG A 69 -4.08 -6.98 11.13
CA ARG A 69 -5.29 -6.37 10.54
C ARG A 69 -6.20 -7.37 9.84
N ASN A 70 -5.64 -8.43 9.28
CA ASN A 70 -6.39 -9.49 8.59
C ASN A 70 -6.73 -10.67 9.52
N ASN A 71 -6.61 -10.50 10.84
CA ASN A 71 -6.82 -11.55 11.83
C ASN A 71 -6.04 -12.84 11.54
N TRP A 72 -4.86 -12.71 10.93
CA TRP A 72 -4.00 -13.79 10.43
C TRP A 72 -4.60 -14.69 9.34
N VAL A 73 -5.85 -14.47 8.96
CA VAL A 73 -6.57 -15.23 7.93
C VAL A 73 -6.12 -14.78 6.54
N ILE A 74 -5.96 -15.76 5.65
CA ILE A 74 -5.79 -15.55 4.22
C ILE A 74 -6.86 -16.39 3.54
N ASP A 75 -7.65 -15.77 2.68
CA ASP A 75 -8.65 -16.44 1.87
C ASP A 75 -8.25 -16.34 0.40
N ASP A 76 -7.61 -17.39 -0.10
CA ASP A 76 -7.17 -17.49 -1.50
C ASP A 76 -8.32 -17.81 -2.47
N SER A 77 -9.52 -18.12 -1.95
CA SER A 77 -10.70 -18.42 -2.76
C SER A 77 -11.48 -17.17 -3.19
N TRP A 78 -11.17 -16.01 -2.60
CA TRP A 78 -11.88 -14.76 -2.82
C TRP A 78 -11.64 -14.19 -4.23
N ASP A 79 -12.71 -14.05 -5.01
CA ASP A 79 -12.68 -13.51 -6.36
C ASP A 79 -13.57 -12.27 -6.48
N TRP A 80 -12.96 -11.08 -6.41
CA TRP A 80 -13.66 -9.80 -6.52
C TRP A 80 -14.60 -9.71 -7.72
N LYS A 81 -14.33 -10.40 -8.84
CA LYS A 81 -15.17 -10.36 -10.03
C LYS A 81 -16.54 -11.04 -9.85
N LYS A 82 -16.66 -11.93 -8.86
CA LYS A 82 -17.91 -12.63 -8.55
C LYS A 82 -18.74 -11.89 -7.51
N GLU A 83 -18.12 -10.97 -6.77
CA GLU A 83 -18.74 -10.30 -5.64
C GLU A 83 -19.66 -9.13 -6.03
N LEU A 84 -20.67 -8.90 -5.19
CA LEU A 84 -21.54 -7.73 -5.21
C LEU A 84 -21.37 -6.98 -3.88
N VAL A 85 -20.93 -5.72 -3.95
CA VAL A 85 -20.64 -4.90 -2.77
C VAL A 85 -21.59 -3.71 -2.72
N VAL A 86 -22.25 -3.52 -1.58
CA VAL A 86 -23.06 -2.32 -1.30
C VAL A 86 -22.24 -1.36 -0.46
N VAL A 87 -22.05 -0.13 -0.94
CA VAL A 87 -21.33 0.92 -0.23
C VAL A 87 -22.33 1.99 0.22
N THR A 88 -22.62 2.02 1.51
CA THR A 88 -23.42 3.09 2.12
C THR A 88 -22.55 4.32 2.36
N GLY A 89 -22.99 5.50 1.94
CA GLY A 89 -22.15 6.71 2.00
C GLY A 89 -21.08 6.77 0.90
N GLY A 90 -21.32 6.06 -0.22
CA GLY A 90 -20.37 5.91 -1.31
C GLY A 90 -20.39 7.04 -2.35
N SER A 91 -21.25 8.05 -2.23
CA SER A 91 -21.40 9.05 -3.30
C SER A 91 -20.25 10.05 -3.40
N GLY A 92 -19.36 10.12 -2.41
CA GLY A 92 -18.22 11.02 -2.42
C GLY A 92 -17.18 10.74 -1.32
N GLY A 93 -16.11 11.54 -1.31
CA GLY A 93 -15.05 11.47 -0.32
C GLY A 93 -14.41 10.09 -0.15
N ILE A 94 -14.23 9.64 1.10
CA ILE A 94 -13.61 8.34 1.38
C ILE A 94 -14.48 7.20 0.85
N GLY A 95 -15.80 7.27 1.06
CA GLY A 95 -16.74 6.25 0.57
C GLY A 95 -16.71 6.11 -0.95
N GLY A 96 -16.68 7.24 -1.68
CA GLY A 96 -16.53 7.24 -3.13
C GLY A 96 -15.19 6.69 -3.62
N GLY A 97 -14.10 6.97 -2.89
CA GLY A 97 -12.79 6.36 -3.18
C GLY A 97 -12.79 4.84 -2.96
N VAL A 98 -13.47 4.37 -1.91
CA VAL A 98 -13.64 2.94 -1.62
C VAL A 98 -14.47 2.26 -2.71
N ALA A 99 -15.61 2.84 -3.08
CA ALA A 99 -16.48 2.31 -4.14
C ALA A 99 -15.75 2.21 -5.49
N GLN A 100 -15.02 3.24 -5.90
CA GLN A 100 -14.23 3.21 -7.13
C GLN A 100 -13.12 2.18 -7.08
N ARG A 101 -12.40 2.06 -5.96
CA ARG A 101 -11.34 1.06 -5.80
C ARG A 101 -11.87 -0.36 -5.87
N LEU A 102 -13.03 -0.62 -5.25
CA LEU A 102 -13.72 -1.92 -5.34
C LEU A 102 -14.12 -2.24 -6.78
N ALA A 103 -14.64 -1.26 -7.52
CA ALA A 103 -14.98 -1.41 -8.94
C ALA A 103 -13.72 -1.71 -9.79
N THR A 104 -12.59 -1.04 -9.55
CA THR A 104 -11.31 -1.33 -10.24
C THR A 104 -10.78 -2.74 -9.96
N MET A 105 -11.11 -3.32 -8.80
CA MET A 105 -10.79 -4.73 -8.50
C MET A 105 -11.70 -5.72 -9.23
N GLY A 106 -12.75 -5.24 -9.90
CA GLY A 106 -13.69 -6.04 -10.70
C GLY A 106 -15.01 -6.34 -10.00
N ALA A 107 -15.23 -5.84 -8.78
CA ALA A 107 -16.48 -6.07 -8.06
C ALA A 107 -17.64 -5.29 -8.66
N ARG A 108 -18.85 -5.87 -8.60
CA ARG A 108 -20.09 -5.13 -8.90
C ARG A 108 -20.40 -4.27 -7.68
N VAL A 109 -20.43 -2.96 -7.84
CA VAL A 109 -20.60 -2.03 -6.71
C VAL A 109 -21.92 -1.28 -6.84
N VAL A 110 -22.72 -1.31 -5.77
CA VAL A 110 -23.95 -0.51 -5.63
C VAL A 110 -23.69 0.56 -4.57
N VAL A 111 -23.90 1.82 -4.92
CA VAL A 111 -23.75 2.94 -4.00
C VAL A 111 -25.12 3.34 -3.45
N LEU A 112 -25.24 3.40 -2.13
CA LEU A 112 -26.43 3.92 -1.44
C LEU A 112 -26.05 5.16 -0.63
N ASP A 113 -26.57 6.31 -1.01
CA ASP A 113 -26.26 7.57 -0.34
C ASP A 113 -27.44 8.55 -0.44
N ILE A 114 -27.47 9.53 0.46
CA ILE A 114 -28.44 10.63 0.46
C ILE A 114 -28.02 11.78 -0.45
N ILE A 115 -26.74 11.86 -0.81
CA ILE A 115 -26.20 12.89 -1.72
C ILE A 115 -26.02 12.32 -3.14
N PRO A 116 -26.11 13.18 -4.18
CA PRO A 116 -25.83 12.76 -5.55
C PRO A 116 -24.38 12.31 -5.71
N LEU A 117 -24.14 11.41 -6.67
CA LEU A 117 -22.83 10.86 -6.99
C LEU A 117 -21.89 11.97 -7.49
N SER A 118 -20.72 12.10 -6.88
CA SER A 118 -19.75 13.16 -7.21
C SER A 118 -18.70 12.76 -8.26
N TYR A 119 -18.82 11.56 -8.84
CA TYR A 119 -17.88 10.99 -9.80
C TYR A 119 -18.62 10.13 -10.82
N GLU A 120 -17.98 9.84 -11.95
CA GLU A 120 -18.59 8.98 -12.98
C GLU A 120 -18.49 7.51 -12.56
N PRO A 121 -19.60 6.77 -12.53
CA PRO A 121 -19.55 5.35 -12.28
C PRO A 121 -18.80 4.66 -13.43
N GLY A 122 -17.81 3.82 -13.07
CA GLY A 122 -17.06 3.04 -14.06
C GLY A 122 -18.00 2.11 -14.82
N VAL A 123 -17.87 2.11 -16.15
CA VAL A 123 -18.59 1.20 -17.05
C VAL A 123 -18.06 -0.23 -16.90
#